data_AF-U6DZY1-F1
#
_entry.id   AF-U6DZY1-F1
#
_cell.length_a   1.000
_cell.length_b   1.000
_cell.length_c   1.000
_cell.angle_alpha   90.00
_cell.angle_beta   90.00
_cell.angle_gamma   90.00
#
_symmetry.space_group_name_H-M   'P 1'
#
loop_
_entity.id
_entity.type
_entity.pdbx_description
1 polymer ?
#
loop_
_entity_poly.entity_id
_entity_poly.type
_entity_poly.pdbx_seq_one_letter_code
_entity_poly.pdbx_strand_id
1 'polypeptide(L)'
;ACLLLSLESFYPPAHQLSLDMLKRLSTANDEIVEVLLSKHQVLAALRFIRGIGGHDNISARKFLDAAKQTEDNMLFYTIFRFFEQRNQRLRGNPNFTPGEHCEEH
;
A
#
# COMPACT_ATOMS: atom_id res chain seq x y z
N ALA A 1 -5.76 6.39 -20.10
CA ALA A 1 -5.65 5.23 -19.20
C ALA A 1 -6.95 4.94 -18.44
N CYS A 2 -7.65 5.94 -17.90
CA CYS A 2 -8.90 5.74 -17.13
C CYS A 2 -10.05 5.07 -17.92
N LEU A 3 -10.13 5.28 -19.25
CA LEU A 3 -11.17 4.69 -20.11
C LEU A 3 -11.02 3.16 -20.32
N LEU A 4 -9.81 2.61 -20.17
CA LEU A 4 -9.55 1.18 -20.39
C LEU A 4 -9.88 0.33 -19.16
N LEU A 5 -9.84 0.92 -17.96
CA LEU A 5 -10.23 0.26 -16.71
C LEU A 5 -11.75 0.22 -16.53
N SER A 6 -12.50 1.13 -17.18
CA SER A 6 -13.97 1.08 -17.18
C SER A 6 -14.56 -0.01 -18.09
N LEU A 7 -13.74 -0.69 -18.90
CA LEU A 7 -14.15 -1.77 -19.80
C LEU A 7 -13.74 -3.18 -19.31
N GLU A 8 -13.22 -3.29 -18.08
CA GLU A 8 -12.70 -4.55 -17.51
C GLU A 8 -13.75 -5.66 -17.39
N SER A 9 -15.04 -5.32 -17.32
CA SER A 9 -16.12 -6.31 -17.29
C SER A 9 -16.35 -7.02 -18.62
N PHE A 10 -15.80 -6.52 -19.74
CA PHE A 10 -16.10 -7.01 -21.10
C PHE A 10 -14.92 -7.69 -21.81
N TYR A 11 -13.68 -7.51 -21.37
CA TYR A 11 -12.52 -8.04 -22.11
C TYR A 11 -11.34 -8.43 -21.19
N PRO A 12 -11.30 -9.68 -20.67
CA PRO A 12 -10.23 -10.19 -19.82
C PRO A 12 -8.79 -9.98 -20.36
N PRO A 13 -8.52 -10.02 -21.68
CA PRO A 13 -7.18 -9.74 -22.22
C PRO A 13 -6.72 -8.28 -22.08
N ALA A 14 -7.65 -7.32 -21.93
CA ALA A 14 -7.31 -5.90 -21.77
C ALA A 14 -6.70 -5.61 -20.38
N HIS A 15 -7.08 -6.40 -19.38
CA HIS A 15 -6.50 -6.37 -18.03
C HIS A 15 -5.02 -6.78 -18.05
N GLN A 16 -4.69 -7.80 -18.83
CA GLN A 16 -3.32 -8.30 -18.91
C GLN A 16 -2.40 -7.33 -19.67
N LEU A 17 -2.92 -6.65 -20.70
CA LEU A 17 -2.20 -5.62 -21.45
C LEU A 17 -2.01 -4.33 -20.65
N SER A 18 -3.00 -3.91 -19.85
CA SER A 18 -2.87 -2.74 -18.96
C SER A 18 -1.88 -3.01 -17.83
N LEU A 19 -1.87 -4.22 -17.26
CA LEU A 19 -0.87 -4.64 -16.28
C LEU A 19 0.55 -4.72 -16.87
N ASP A 20 0.72 -5.16 -18.11
CA ASP A 20 2.02 -5.22 -18.78
C ASP A 20 2.54 -3.81 -19.14
N MET A 21 1.64 -2.89 -19.51
CA MET A 21 1.96 -1.46 -19.69
C MET A 21 2.30 -0.76 -18.36
N LEU A 22 1.56 -1.03 -17.28
CA LEU A 22 1.82 -0.50 -15.94
C LEU A 22 3.14 -1.05 -15.34
N LYS A 23 3.44 -2.33 -15.55
CA LYS A 23 4.71 -2.95 -15.16
C LYS A 23 5.91 -2.33 -15.85
N ARG A 24 5.80 -1.93 -17.13
CA ARG A 24 6.88 -1.24 -17.85
C ARG A 24 7.11 0.19 -17.41
N LEU A 25 6.14 0.83 -16.74
CA LEU A 25 6.24 2.24 -16.38
C LEU A 25 7.04 2.50 -15.11
N SER A 26 7.04 1.64 -14.08
CA SER A 26 7.75 1.85 -12.79
C SER A 26 7.52 3.19 -12.06
N THR A 27 6.77 4.12 -12.66
CA THR A 27 6.50 5.49 -12.20
C THR A 27 5.07 5.66 -11.69
N ALA A 28 4.28 4.58 -11.61
CA ALA A 28 2.87 4.62 -11.21
C ALA A 28 2.55 3.82 -9.93
N ASN A 29 3.56 3.24 -9.27
CA ASN A 29 3.37 2.35 -8.12
C ASN A 29 2.83 3.11 -6.91
N ASP A 30 3.32 4.34 -6.70
CA ASP A 30 2.88 5.20 -5.60
C ASP A 30 1.43 5.64 -5.82
N GLU A 31 1.05 5.94 -7.06
CA GLU A 31 -0.32 6.30 -7.44
C GLU A 31 -1.28 5.14 -7.25
N ILE A 32 -0.88 3.90 -7.58
CA ILE A 32 -1.69 2.71 -7.32
C ILE A 32 -1.92 2.53 -5.82
N VAL A 33 -0.87 2.70 -5.02
CA VAL A 33 -0.97 2.63 -3.55
C VAL A 33 -1.88 3.73 -3.01
N GLU A 34 -1.76 4.97 -3.49
CA GLU A 34 -2.61 6.08 -3.07
C GLU A 34 -4.09 5.86 -3.44
N VAL A 35 -4.37 5.31 -4.62
CA VAL A 35 -5.75 4.95 -5.00
C VAL A 35 -6.31 3.85 -4.09
N LEU A 36 -5.51 2.83 -3.75
CA LEU A 36 -5.95 1.76 -2.86
C LEU A 36 -6.19 2.26 -1.42
N LEU A 37 -5.31 3.14 -0.91
CA LEU A 37 -5.46 3.73 0.41
C LEU A 37 -6.65 4.69 0.49
N SER A 38 -6.90 5.52 -0.54
CA SER A 38 -8.08 6.40 -0.58
C SER A 38 -9.40 5.62 -0.56
N LYS A 39 -9.40 4.40 -1.14
CA LYS A 39 -10.54 3.46 -1.07
C LYS A 39 -10.58 2.61 0.19
N HIS A 40 -9.71 2.87 1.17
CA HIS A 40 -9.64 2.14 2.44
C HIS A 40 -9.26 0.65 2.25
N GLN A 41 -8.67 0.30 1.10
CA GLN A 41 -8.25 -1.06 0.78
C GLN A 41 -6.81 -1.31 1.26
N VAL A 42 -6.56 -1.11 2.55
CA VAL A 42 -5.22 -1.09 3.16
C VAL A 42 -4.46 -2.40 2.96
N LEU A 43 -5.11 -3.55 3.16
CA LEU A 43 -4.49 -4.86 2.95
C LEU A 43 -4.18 -5.14 1.46
N ALA A 44 -4.98 -4.60 0.53
CA ALA A 44 -4.71 -4.74 -0.90
C ALA A 44 -3.47 -3.94 -1.30
N ALA A 45 -3.37 -2.69 -0.82
CA ALA A 45 -2.18 -1.86 -1.00
C ALA A 45 -0.93 -2.54 -0.45
N LEU A 46 -1.02 -3.12 0.76
CA LEU A 46 0.10 -3.79 1.41
C LEU A 46 0.57 -5.03 0.62
N ARG A 47 -0.38 -5.85 0.14
CA ARG A 47 -0.06 -7.02 -0.70
C ARG A 47 0.58 -6.60 -2.03
N PHE A 48 0.07 -5.54 -2.66
CA PHE A 48 0.61 -5.02 -3.91
C PHE A 48 2.08 -4.62 -3.75
N ILE A 49 2.40 -3.82 -2.73
CA ILE A 49 3.78 -3.39 -2.45
C ILE A 49 4.70 -4.58 -2.17
N ARG A 50 4.22 -5.56 -1.40
CA ARG A 50 5.00 -6.78 -1.13
C ARG A 50 5.28 -7.55 -2.42
N GLY A 51 4.32 -7.59 -3.35
CA GLY A 51 4.46 -8.25 -4.66
C GLY A 51 5.50 -7.60 -5.58
N ILE A 52 5.70 -6.28 -5.47
CA ILE A 52 6.74 -5.54 -6.22
C ILE A 52 8.06 -5.41 -5.47
N GLY A 53 8.17 -5.94 -4.24
CA GLY A 53 9.37 -5.89 -3.42
C GLY A 53 9.60 -4.57 -2.66
N GLY A 54 8.75 -3.56 -2.84
CA GLY A 54 8.94 -2.19 -2.29
C GLY A 54 8.63 -2.01 -0.80
N HIS A 55 8.30 -3.08 -0.08
CA HIS A 55 7.78 -3.02 1.30
C HIS A 55 8.73 -2.41 2.33
N ASP A 56 10.03 -2.32 2.04
CA ASP A 56 11.03 -1.70 2.91
C ASP A 56 11.16 -0.18 2.75
N ASN A 57 10.52 0.43 1.74
CA ASN A 57 10.67 1.86 1.43
C ASN A 57 9.36 2.66 1.52
N ILE A 58 8.28 2.07 2.02
CA ILE A 58 6.97 2.72 2.11
C ILE A 58 6.79 3.51 3.41
N SER A 59 5.98 4.56 3.37
CA SER A 59 5.61 5.34 4.55
C SER A 59 4.58 4.57 5.39
N ALA A 60 4.93 4.24 6.64
CA ALA A 60 4.01 3.58 7.57
C ALA A 60 2.79 4.46 7.90
N ARG A 61 3.01 5.76 8.03
CA ARG A 61 1.97 6.75 8.35
C ARG A 61 0.78 6.68 7.40
N LYS A 62 1.01 6.67 6.08
CA LYS A 62 -0.07 6.62 5.07
C LYS A 62 -0.98 5.40 5.28
N PHE A 63 -0.41 4.27 5.67
CA PHE A 63 -1.15 3.03 5.90
C PHE A 63 -1.88 3.04 7.25
N LEU A 64 -1.25 3.57 8.30
CA LEU A 64 -1.85 3.70 9.62
C LEU A 64 -3.02 4.69 9.60
N ASP A 65 -2.87 5.83 8.93
CA ASP A 65 -3.92 6.84 8.77
C ASP A 65 -5.12 6.27 8.00
N ALA A 66 -4.86 5.56 6.89
CA ALA A 66 -5.92 4.89 6.13
C ALA A 66 -6.60 3.78 6.93
N ALA A 67 -5.85 3.02 7.74
CA ALA A 67 -6.43 2.00 8.62
C ALA A 67 -7.28 2.62 9.74
N LYS A 68 -6.83 3.73 10.34
CA LYS A 68 -7.58 4.44 11.38
C LYS A 68 -8.90 5.00 10.87
N GLN A 69 -8.95 5.46 9.62
CA GLN A 69 -10.18 5.93 8.96
C GLN A 69 -11.20 4.82 8.71
N THR A 70 -10.79 3.54 8.70
CA THR A 70 -11.74 2.42 8.58
C THR A 70 -12.51 2.12 9.85
N GLU A 71 -12.13 2.72 10.98
CA GLU A 71 -12.67 2.44 12.32
C GLU A 71 -12.55 0.95 12.75
N ASP A 72 -11.75 0.15 12.02
CA ASP A 72 -11.44 -1.23 12.34
C ASP A 72 -10.14 -1.31 13.15
N ASN A 73 -10.29 -1.46 14.47
CA ASN A 73 -9.18 -1.59 15.41
C ASN A 73 -8.28 -2.81 15.13
N MET A 74 -8.85 -3.91 14.63
CA MET A 74 -8.08 -5.11 14.30
C MET A 74 -7.23 -4.89 13.05
N LEU A 75 -7.79 -4.19 12.05
CA LEU A 75 -7.04 -3.79 10.87
C LEU A 75 -5.89 -2.86 11.26
N PHE A 76 -6.18 -1.80 12.04
CA PHE A 76 -5.15 -0.87 12.51
C PHE A 76 -4.02 -1.59 13.24
N TYR A 77 -4.35 -2.42 14.23
CA TYR A 77 -3.35 -3.18 14.99
C TYR A 77 -2.51 -4.10 14.09
N THR A 78 -3.14 -4.76 13.11
CA THR A 78 -2.44 -5.63 12.15
C THR A 78 -1.42 -4.85 11.33
N ILE A 79 -1.81 -3.67 10.84
CA ILE A 79 -0.94 -2.80 10.05
C ILE A 79 0.19 -2.23 10.92
N PHE A 80 -0.11 -1.82 12.14
CA PHE A 80 0.88 -1.35 13.12
C PHE A 80 1.94 -2.43 13.40
N ARG A 81 1.52 -3.65 13.74
CA ARG A 81 2.42 -4.78 13.99
C ARG A 81 3.28 -5.13 12.78
N PHE A 82 2.72 -5.02 11.57
CA PHE A 82 3.49 -5.23 10.34
C PHE A 82 4.66 -4.24 10.24
N PHE A 83 4.43 -2.95 10.52
CA PHE A 83 5.49 -1.94 10.46
C PHE A 83 6.48 -2.03 11.62
N GLU A 84 6.05 -2.40 12.83
CA GLU A 84 6.97 -2.70 13.93
C GLU A 84 7.93 -3.85 13.56
N GLN A 85 7.42 -4.92 12.96
CA GLN A 85 8.25 -6.04 12.51
C GLN A 85 9.23 -5.63 11.42
N ARG A 86 8.79 -4.78 10.48
CA ARG A 86 9.68 -4.19 9.46
C ARG A 86 10.77 -3.35 10.11
N ASN A 87 10.42 -2.47 11.06
CA ASN A 87 11.37 -1.63 11.77
C ASN A 87 12.40 -2.47 12.54
N GLN A 88 11.95 -3.51 13.24
CA GLN A 88 12.81 -4.48 13.91
C GLN A 88 13.77 -5.15 12.93
N ARG A 89 13.29 -5.56 11.75
CA ARG A 89 14.12 -6.21 10.73
C ARG A 89 15.15 -5.26 10.12
N LEU A 90 14.76 -4.00 9.83
CA LEU A 90 15.61 -3.03 9.15
C LEU A 90 16.59 -2.33 10.09
N ARG A 91 16.17 -2.04 11.33
CA ARG A 91 16.91 -1.19 12.28
C ARG A 91 17.26 -1.88 13.60
N GLY A 92 16.74 -3.09 13.84
CA GLY A 92 16.89 -3.77 15.13
C GLY A 92 16.05 -3.16 16.26
N ASN A 93 15.20 -2.17 15.95
CA ASN A 93 14.36 -1.44 16.89
C ASN A 93 12.93 -1.38 16.34
N PRO A 94 11.90 -1.80 17.10
CA PRO A 94 10.52 -1.82 16.59
C PRO A 94 9.92 -0.41 16.48
N ASN A 95 10.49 0.58 17.18
CA ASN A 95 9.95 1.93 17.25
C ASN A 95 9.97 2.63 15.89
N PHE A 96 8.91 3.41 15.65
CA PHE A 96 8.86 4.35 14.53
C PHE A 96 9.87 5.47 14.77
N THR A 97 10.55 5.90 13.71
CA THR A 97 11.46 7.04 13.85
C THR A 97 10.65 8.33 14.01
N PRO A 98 11.11 9.30 14.82
CA PRO A 98 10.44 10.60 14.98
C PRO A 98 10.11 11.30 13.65
N GLY A 99 10.96 11.12 12.64
CA GLY A 99 10.74 11.67 11.29
C GLY A 99 9.59 11.03 10.48
N GLU A 100 9.09 9.86 10.88
CA GLU A 100 7.95 9.18 10.23
C GLU A 100 6.60 9.74 10.69
N HIS A 101 6.58 10.67 11.67
CA HIS A 101 5.38 11.30 12.22
C HIS A 101 4.31 10.28 12.65
N CYS A 102 4.75 9.12 13.15
CA CYS A 102 3.88 8.08 13.68
C CYS A 102 3.73 8.18 15.20
N GLU A 103 4.19 9.28 15.82
CA GLU A 103 4.17 9.49 17.28
C GLU A 103 2.75 9.69 17.86
N GLU A 104 1.76 9.97 17.00
CA GLU A 104 0.35 10.14 17.36
C GLU A 104 -0.46 8.82 17.39
N HIS A 105 0.18 7.68 17.12
CA HIS A 105 -0.46 6.37 16.96
C HIS A 105 0.04 5.37 17.99
#